data_AF-A0A3D2H426-F1
#
_entry.id   AF-A0A3D2H426-F1
#
_cell.length_a   1.000
_cell.length_b   1.000
_cell.length_c   1.000
_cell.angle_alpha   90.00
_cell.angle_beta   90.00
_cell.angle_gamma   90.00
#
_symmetry.space_group_name_H-M   'P 1'
#
loop_
_entity.id
_entity.type
_entity.pdbx_description
1 polymer ?
#
loop_
_entity_poly.entity_id
_entity_poly.type
_entity_poly.pdbx_seq_one_letter_code
_entity_poly.pdbx_strand_id
1 'polypeptide(L)' 'RAGRDGEAAECILLYNGSDIFTAKWMIEHTEPNENMTAAEQSAVRYQDMNRLNRMVDYCTKPGCLRAFILRYFGEN' A
#
# COMPACT_ATOMS: atom_id res chain seq x y z
N ARG A 1 12.03 -9.01 -3.13
CA ARG A 1 12.47 -10.09 -2.19
C ARG A 1 13.99 -10.26 -2.34
N ALA A 2 14.73 -9.19 -2.06
CA ALA A 2 16.17 -9.16 -2.30
C ALA A 2 16.95 -9.58 -1.02
N GLY A 3 18.22 -9.97 -1.17
CA GLY A 3 19.16 -10.16 -0.04
C GLY A 3 18.83 -11.30 0.93
N ARG A 4 18.26 -12.42 0.46
CA ARG A 4 17.95 -13.58 1.32
C ARG A 4 19.22 -14.33 1.76
N ASP A 5 20.29 -14.17 1.01
CA ASP A 5 21.65 -14.65 1.27
C ASP A 5 22.43 -13.77 2.26
N GLY A 6 21.89 -12.61 2.64
CA GLY A 6 22.53 -11.67 3.56
C GLY A 6 23.50 -10.69 2.89
N GLU A 7 23.68 -10.80 1.57
CA GLU A 7 24.51 -9.88 0.80
C GLU A 7 23.80 -8.54 0.56
N ALA A 8 24.59 -7.52 0.24
CA ALA A 8 24.06 -6.19 -0.05
C ALA A 8 23.08 -6.24 -1.23
N ALA A 9 21.91 -5.62 -1.04
CA ALA A 9 20.86 -5.59 -2.05
C ALA A 9 20.09 -4.27 -2.00
N GLU A 10 19.57 -3.87 -3.16
CA GLU A 10 18.79 -2.64 -3.32
C GLU A 10 17.33 -2.95 -3.66
N CYS A 11 16.44 -2.12 -3.15
CA CYS A 11 15.02 -2.15 -3.48
C CYS A 11 14.63 -0.75 -3.97
N ILE A 12 14.38 -0.62 -5.27
CA ILE A 12 14.05 0.65 -5.91
C ILE A 12 12.56 0.66 -6.22
N LEU A 13 11.87 1.72 -5.80
CA LEU A 13 10.47 1.98 -6.13
C LEU A 13 10.40 3.23 -7.02
N LEU A 14 9.85 3.08 -8.22
CA LEU A 14 9.53 4.21 -9.09
C LEU A 14 8.10 4.63 -8.81
N TYR A 15 7.88 5.93 -8.58
CA TYR A 15 6.59 6.48 -8.21
C TYR A 15 6.19 7.62 -9.14
N ASN A 16 4.94 7.59 -9.63
CA ASN A 16 4.30 8.70 -10.29
C ASN A 16 2.94 8.97 -9.63
N GLY A 17 2.61 10.25 -9.44
CA GLY A 17 1.30 10.65 -8.92
C GLY A 17 0.13 10.18 -9.80
N SER A 18 0.36 9.95 -11.11
CA SER A 18 -0.65 9.38 -12.00
C SER A 18 -1.07 7.96 -11.60
N ASP A 19 -0.16 7.17 -11.03
CA ASP A 19 -0.41 5.77 -10.69
C ASP A 19 -1.47 5.64 -9.58
N ILE A 20 -1.62 6.69 -8.76
CA ILE A 20 -2.64 6.76 -7.72
C ILE A 20 -4.05 6.69 -8.33
N PHE A 21 -4.28 7.36 -9.47
CA PHE A 21 -5.61 7.35 -10.11
C PHE A 21 -5.97 5.95 -10.60
N THR A 22 -5.01 5.25 -11.21
CA THR A 22 -5.17 3.86 -11.64
C THR A 22 -5.50 2.96 -10.44
N ALA A 23 -4.76 3.08 -9.33
CA ALA A 23 -5.01 2.28 -8.14
C ALA A 23 -6.38 2.59 -7.49
N LYS A 24 -6.79 3.86 -7.41
CA LYS A 24 -8.11 4.25 -6.92
C LYS A 24 -9.22 3.65 -7.78
N TRP A 25 -9.08 3.76 -9.10
CA TRP A 25 -10.06 3.21 -10.04
C TRP A 25 -10.22 1.69 -9.86
N MET A 26 -9.12 0.95 -9.69
CA MET A 26 -9.16 -0.49 -9.41
C MET A 26 -9.90 -0.83 -8.11
N ILE A 27 -9.66 -0.08 -7.03
CA ILE A 27 -10.36 -0.27 -5.74
C ILE A 27 -11.86 0.01 -5.88
N GLU A 28 -12.22 1.04 -6.64
CA GLU A 28 -13.62 1.43 -6.85
C GLU A 28 -14.40 0.43 -7.71
N HIS A 29 -13.72 -0.25 -8.64
CA HIS A 29 -14.31 -1.20 -9.60
C HIS A 29 -13.96 -2.66 -9.29
N THR A 30 -13.63 -2.97 -8.04
CA THR A 30 -13.42 -4.36 -7.63
C THR A 30 -14.75 -5.12 -7.68
N GLU A 31 -14.73 -6.30 -8.30
CA GLU A 31 -15.92 -7.18 -8.37
C GLU A 31 -16.47 -7.48 -6.97
N PRO A 32 -17.78 -7.34 -6.74
CA PRO A 32 -18.40 -7.67 -5.46
C PRO A 32 -18.11 -9.12 -5.05
N ASN A 33 -17.66 -9.32 -3.81
CA ASN A 33 -17.56 -10.67 -3.25
C ASN A 33 -18.96 -11.13 -2.79
N GLU A 34 -19.50 -12.15 -3.45
CA GLU A 34 -20.83 -12.71 -3.16
C GLU A 34 -20.96 -13.24 -1.72
N ASN A 35 -19.84 -13.56 -1.06
CA ASN A 35 -19.81 -14.01 0.34
C ASN A 35 -19.79 -12.87 1.36
N MET A 36 -19.87 -11.60 0.92
CA MET A 36 -19.79 -10.42 1.78
C MET A 36 -21.04 -9.56 1.63
N THR A 37 -21.55 -9.08 2.76
CA THR A 37 -22.60 -8.06 2.78
C THR A 37 -22.09 -6.76 2.16
N ALA A 38 -23.02 -5.90 1.71
CA ALA A 38 -22.66 -4.58 1.17
C ALA A 38 -21.86 -3.71 2.17
N ALA A 39 -22.13 -3.87 3.47
CA ALA A 39 -21.40 -3.17 4.53
C ALA A 39 -19.97 -3.69 4.70
N GLU A 40 -19.76 -5.00 4.60
CA GLU A 40 -18.41 -5.57 4.65
C GLU A 40 -17.59 -5.20 3.41
N GLN A 41 -18.22 -5.21 2.22
CA GLN A 41 -17.56 -4.77 0.98
C GLN A 41 -17.17 -3.28 1.03
N SER A 42 -18.00 -2.41 1.63
CA SER A 42 -17.64 -1.01 1.81
C SER A 42 -16.52 -0.82 2.82
N ALA A 43 -16.50 -1.62 3.90
CA ALA A 43 -15.42 -1.61 4.88
C ALA A 43 -14.08 -2.05 4.26
N VAL A 44 -14.08 -3.08 3.40
CA VAL A 44 -12.88 -3.51 2.67
C VAL A 44 -12.36 -2.39 1.76
N ARG A 45 -13.22 -1.79 0.94
CA ARG A 45 -12.83 -0.66 0.07
C ARG A 45 -12.23 0.50 0.86
N TYR A 46 -12.80 0.81 2.02
CA TYR A 46 -12.26 1.84 2.92
C TYR A 46 -10.85 1.47 3.42
N GLN A 47 -10.63 0.21 3.82
CA GLN A 47 -9.30 -0.26 4.23
C GLN A 47 -8.29 -0.23 3.08
N ASP A 48 -8.69 -0.58 1.86
CA ASP A 48 -7.81 -0.55 0.68
C ASP A 48 -7.42 0.87 0.29
N MET A 49 -8.36 1.82 0.35
CA MET A 49 -8.04 3.24 0.19
C MET A 49 -7.06 3.73 1.26
N ASN A 50 -7.22 3.29 2.51
CA ASN A 50 -6.26 3.61 3.57
C ASN A 50 -4.87 3.02 3.31
N ARG A 51 -4.79 1.78 2.81
CA ARG A 51 -3.50 1.16 2.42
C ARG A 51 -2.84 1.92 1.29
N LEU A 52 -3.61 2.34 0.27
CA LEU A 52 -3.10 3.18 -0.80
C LEU A 52 -2.54 4.50 -0.27
N ASN A 53 -3.28 5.19 0.61
CA ASN A 53 -2.81 6.42 1.24
C ASN A 53 -1.49 6.21 2.02
N ARG A 54 -1.33 5.07 2.70
CA ARG A 54 -0.07 4.74 3.40
C ARG A 54 1.10 4.52 2.42
N MET A 55 0.85 3.99 1.23
CA MET A 55 1.88 3.87 0.18
C MET A 55 2.23 5.21 -0.44
N VAL A 56 1.25 6.10 -0.65
CA VAL A 56 1.50 7.48 -1.07
C VAL A 56 2.37 8.19 -0.05
N ASP A 57 2.03 8.06 1.23
CA ASP A 57 2.83 8.60 2.33
C ASP A 57 4.26 8.05 2.33
N TYR A 58 4.44 6.73 2.13
CA TYR A 58 5.75 6.11 2.04
C TYR A 58 6.62 6.71 0.93
N CYS A 59 6.02 7.08 -0.20
CA CYS A 59 6.74 7.65 -1.34
C CYS A 59 7.02 9.15 -1.21
N THR A 60 6.23 9.87 -0.40
CA THR A 60 6.18 11.35 -0.46
C THR A 60 6.54 12.05 0.84
N LYS A 61 6.36 11.40 2.00
CA LYS A 61 6.70 12.01 3.29
C LYS A 61 8.21 11.97 3.52
N PRO A 62 8.80 13.06 4.05
CA PRO A 62 10.22 13.07 4.37
C PRO A 62 10.51 12.12 5.54
N GLY A 63 11.72 11.55 5.55
CA GLY A 63 12.21 10.70 6.64
C GLY A 63 12.87 9.42 6.16
N CYS A 64 13.28 8.58 7.12
CA CYS A 64 13.87 7.28 6.82
C CYS A 64 12.78 6.28 6.37
N LEU A 65 12.86 5.80 5.13
CA LEU A 65 11.93 4.82 4.57
C LEU A 65 11.92 3.50 5.35
N ARG A 66 13.08 3.06 5.86
CA ARG A 66 13.17 1.86 6.71
C ARG A 66 12.37 2.04 8.00
N ALA A 67 12.50 3.19 8.67
CA ALA A 67 11.73 3.46 9.88
C ALA A 67 10.22 3.54 9.58
N PHE A 68 9.83 4.11 8.43
CA PHE A 68 8.44 4.16 8.01
C PHE A 68 7.82 2.76 7.87
N ILE A 69 8.48 1.86 7.11
CA ILE A 69 7.92 0.52 6.86
C ILE A 69 7.89 -0.34 8.12
N LEU A 70 8.87 -0.20 9.02
CA LEU A 70 8.87 -0.89 10.31
C LEU A 70 7.70 -0.44 11.20
N ARG A 71 7.48 0.88 11.32
CA ARG A 71 6.34 1.43 12.07
C ARG A 71 5.00 1.00 11.49
N TYR A 72 4.89 0.87 10.17
CA TYR A 72 3.67 0.37 9.52
C TYR A 72 3.28 -1.03 10.04
N PHE A 73 4.27 -1.90 10.34
CA PHE A 73 4.05 -3.23 10.92
C PHE A 73 4.14 -3.27 12.46
N GLY A 74 4.24 -2.12 13.12
CA GLY A 74 4.23 -2.00 14.58
C GLY A 74 5.60 -2.14 15.26
N GLU A 75 6.69 -2.10 14.50
CA GLU A 75 8.05 -2.08 15.04
C GLU A 75 8.53 -0.65 15.34
N ASN A 76 9.18 -0.45 16.50
CA ASN A 76 9.70 0.84 16.98
C ASN A 76 11.23 0.86 17.02
#